data_AF-A0AAU9EDR5-F1
#
_entry.id   AF-A0AAU9EDR5-F1
#
_cell.length_a   1.000
_cell.length_b   1.000
_cell.length_c   1.000
_cell.angle_alpha   90.00
_cell.angle_beta   90.00
_cell.angle_gamma   90.00
#
_symmetry.space_group_name_H-M   'P 1'
#
loop_
_entity.id
_entity.type
_entity.pdbx_description
1 polymer ?
#
loop_
_entity_poly.entity_id
_entity_poly.type
_entity_poly.pdbx_seq_one_letter_code
_entity_poly.pdbx_strand_id
1 'polypeptide(L)'
;MGLFSKSKNKSTITNKRLTNNYNNVLRDLKKKRVEHCQRNDVKLSQMGMDLAHIEKKSKTLFNESVKYIKSGNSHEDAYMYVLENFTVSSNDKEILNKLYISK
;
A
#
# COMPACT_ATOMS: atom_id res chain seq x y z
N MET A 1 10.95 -37.26 -21.20
CA MET A 1 10.92 -36.65 -19.86
C MET A 1 12.31 -36.14 -19.54
N GLY A 2 12.61 -34.90 -19.16
CA GLY A 2 11.87 -33.66 -19.04
C GLY A 2 12.91 -32.59 -18.73
N LEU A 3 12.81 -31.40 -19.34
CA LEU A 3 13.65 -30.25 -19.01
C LEU A 3 12.73 -29.04 -18.78
N PHE A 4 11.98 -29.09 -17.68
CA PHE A 4 11.42 -27.87 -17.10
C PHE A 4 12.57 -27.14 -16.41
N SER A 5 13.23 -26.26 -17.17
CA SER A 5 14.04 -25.21 -16.60
C SER A 5 13.12 -24.35 -15.73
N LYS A 6 13.10 -24.63 -14.41
CA LYS A 6 12.56 -23.70 -13.40
C LYS A 6 13.38 -22.43 -13.53
N SER A 7 12.89 -21.49 -14.31
CA SER A 7 13.27 -20.08 -14.23
C SER A 7 13.10 -19.67 -12.78
N LYS A 8 14.22 -19.66 -12.04
CA LYS A 8 14.34 -18.94 -10.78
C LYS A 8 14.03 -17.50 -11.13
N ASN A 9 12.78 -17.11 -10.91
CA ASN A 9 12.40 -15.71 -10.79
C ASN A 9 13.38 -15.14 -9.78
N LYS A 10 14.37 -14.39 -10.27
CA LYS A 10 15.19 -13.53 -9.42
C LYS A 10 14.17 -12.61 -8.77
N SER A 11 13.83 -12.90 -7.53
CA SER A 11 13.06 -12.00 -6.68
C SER A 11 13.85 -10.70 -6.69
N THR A 12 13.38 -9.73 -7.47
CA THR A 12 13.93 -8.38 -7.47
C THR A 12 13.76 -7.92 -6.02
N ILE A 13 14.84 -7.93 -5.25
CA ILE A 13 14.86 -7.51 -3.85
C ILE A 13 14.32 -6.08 -3.88
N THR A 14 13.06 -5.94 -3.51
CA THR A 14 12.37 -4.67 -3.63
C THR A 14 12.63 -4.00 -2.31
N ASN A 15 13.74 -3.23 -2.22
CA ASN A 15 14.17 -2.47 -1.05
C ASN A 15 13.10 -1.45 -0.64
N LYS A 16 11.98 -1.95 -0.12
CA LYS A 16 10.81 -1.19 0.26
C LYS A 16 10.95 -0.85 1.71
N ARG A 17 11.02 0.44 2.01
CA ARG A 17 11.05 0.94 3.38
C ARG A 17 9.74 1.63 3.70
N LEU A 18 9.17 1.33 4.86
CA LEU A 18 7.99 2.03 5.35
C LEU A 18 8.33 3.51 5.54
N THR A 19 7.45 4.40 5.06
CA THR A 19 7.61 5.84 5.19
C THR A 19 7.65 6.27 6.67
N ASN A 20 8.53 7.20 7.00
CA ASN A 20 8.50 7.87 8.30
C ASN A 20 7.52 9.07 8.31
N ASN A 21 6.99 9.45 7.15
CA ASN A 21 6.11 10.61 6.99
C ASN A 21 4.71 10.19 6.51
N TYR A 22 4.03 9.41 7.35
CA TYR A 22 2.68 8.91 7.09
C TYR A 22 1.69 10.04 6.75
N ASN A 23 1.75 11.16 7.48
CA ASN A 23 0.83 12.28 7.27
C ASN A 23 0.96 12.89 5.87
N ASN A 24 2.19 13.01 5.36
CA ASN A 24 2.40 13.52 4.01
C ASN A 24 1.86 12.55 2.95
N VAL A 25 2.12 11.25 3.12
CA VAL A 25 1.59 10.21 2.21
C VAL A 25 0.05 10.20 2.21
N LEU A 26 -0.57 10.30 3.39
CA LEU A 26 -2.03 10.35 3.51
C LEU A 26 -2.60 11.60 2.81
N ARG A 27 -1.93 12.75 2.95
CA ARG A 27 -2.34 13.99 2.27
C ARG A 27 -2.29 13.85 0.76
N ASP A 28 -1.21 13.25 0.23
CA ASP A 28 -1.04 13.01 -1.19
C ASP A 28 -2.07 12.00 -1.74
N LEU A 29 -2.35 10.92 -1.00
CA LEU A 29 -3.37 9.93 -1.36
C LEU A 29 -4.77 10.58 -1.43
N LYS A 30 -5.13 11.38 -0.41
CA LYS A 30 -6.40 12.11 -0.39
C LYS A 30 -6.48 13.09 -1.57
N LYS A 31 -5.43 13.88 -1.82
CA LYS A 31 -5.39 14.84 -2.93
C LYS A 31 -5.60 14.16 -4.27
N LYS A 32 -4.87 13.07 -4.55
CA LYS A 32 -5.03 12.30 -5.79
C LYS A 32 -6.43 11.73 -5.95
N ARG A 33 -7.05 11.25 -4.85
CA ARG A 33 -8.43 10.74 -4.91
C ARG A 33 -9.42 11.85 -5.20
N VAL A 34 -9.27 13.03 -4.59
CA VAL A 34 -10.10 14.20 -4.91
C VAL A 34 -9.97 14.55 -6.39
N GLU A 35 -8.76 14.66 -6.92
CA GLU A 35 -8.51 14.94 -8.35
C GLU A 35 -9.12 13.86 -9.26
N HIS A 36 -9.12 12.60 -8.85
CA HIS A 36 -9.79 11.52 -9.57
C HIS A 36 -11.32 11.68 -9.53
N CYS A 37 -11.90 11.92 -8.35
CA CYS A 37 -13.34 12.08 -8.18
C CYS A 37 -13.88 13.29 -8.96
N GLN A 38 -13.16 14.41 -8.94
CA GLN A 38 -13.49 15.61 -9.72
C GLN A 38 -13.45 15.34 -11.23
N ARG A 39 -12.45 14.61 -11.73
CA ARG A 39 -12.33 14.25 -13.15
C ARG A 39 -13.40 13.29 -13.66
N ASN A 40 -14.09 12.59 -12.76
CA ASN A 40 -15.10 11.58 -13.10
C ASN A 40 -16.51 11.98 -12.64
N ASP A 41 -16.74 13.26 -12.32
CA ASP A 41 -18.03 13.79 -11.85
C ASP A 41 -18.65 12.99 -10.69
N VAL A 42 -17.80 12.48 -9.80
CA VAL A 42 -18.24 11.71 -8.63
C VAL A 42 -18.94 12.63 -7.64
N LYS A 43 -20.12 12.22 -7.16
CA LYS A 43 -20.88 12.98 -6.15
C LYS A 43 -20.07 13.21 -4.88
N LEU A 44 -20.24 14.39 -4.26
CA LEU A 44 -19.54 14.79 -3.03
C LEU A 44 -19.70 13.77 -1.89
N SER A 45 -20.89 13.16 -1.74
CA SER A 45 -21.14 12.14 -0.73
C SER A 45 -20.30 10.87 -0.95
N GLN A 46 -20.17 10.42 -2.20
CA GLN A 46 -19.35 9.27 -2.57
C GLN A 46 -17.86 9.59 -2.40
N MET A 47 -17.43 10.80 -2.78
CA MET A 47 -16.06 11.26 -2.53
C MET A 47 -15.72 11.27 -1.04
N GLY A 48 -16.64 11.73 -0.18
CA GLY A 48 -16.46 11.69 1.28
C GLY A 48 -16.25 10.27 1.81
N MET A 49 -17.05 9.30 1.33
CA MET A 49 -16.89 7.89 1.69
C MET A 49 -15.55 7.32 1.23
N ASP A 50 -15.12 7.64 0.01
CA ASP A 50 -13.83 7.19 -0.54
C ASP A 50 -12.64 7.75 0.26
N LEU A 51 -12.69 9.04 0.62
CA LEU A 51 -11.64 9.66 1.42
C LEU A 51 -11.54 9.07 2.82
N ALA A 52 -12.70 8.81 3.45
CA ALA A 52 -12.76 8.12 4.74
C ALA A 52 -12.22 6.69 4.64
N HIS A 53 -12.51 5.99 3.54
CA HIS A 53 -11.99 4.66 3.27
C HIS A 53 -10.46 4.67 3.14
N ILE A 54 -9.90 5.58 2.34
CA ILE A 54 -8.46 5.75 2.19
C ILE A 54 -7.79 6.00 3.54
N GLU A 55 -8.34 6.89 4.36
CA GLU A 55 -7.78 7.20 5.67
C GLU A 55 -7.80 6.02 6.62
N LYS A 56 -8.94 5.32 6.72
CA LYS A 56 -9.07 4.12 7.54
C LYS A 56 -8.09 3.04 7.08
N LYS A 57 -8.05 2.74 5.79
CA LYS A 57 -7.16 1.70 5.24
C LYS A 57 -5.68 2.07 5.37
N SER A 58 -5.30 3.29 5.06
CA SER A 58 -3.91 3.76 5.21
C SER A 58 -3.43 3.58 6.65
N LYS A 59 -4.26 3.91 7.63
CA LYS A 59 -3.93 3.75 9.05
C LYS A 59 -3.79 2.29 9.45
N THR A 60 -4.72 1.42 9.01
CA THR A 60 -4.65 -0.02 9.29
C THR A 60 -3.38 -0.64 8.71
N LEU A 61 -3.12 -0.41 7.42
CA LEU A 61 -1.94 -0.95 6.73
C LEU A 61 -0.65 -0.47 7.41
N PHE A 62 -0.55 0.82 7.72
CA PHE A 62 0.61 1.39 8.40
C PHE A 62 0.82 0.78 9.79
N ASN A 63 -0.23 0.67 10.60
CA ASN A 63 -0.12 0.12 11.95
C ASN A 63 0.31 -1.35 11.95
N GLU A 64 -0.24 -2.16 11.06
CA GLU A 64 0.15 -3.58 10.93
C GLU A 64 1.58 -3.71 10.42
N SER A 65 2.00 -2.89 9.44
CA SER A 65 3.40 -2.81 9.01
C SER A 65 4.32 -2.47 10.18
N VAL A 66 4.01 -1.43 10.96
CA VAL A 66 4.81 -1.02 12.13
C VAL A 66 4.86 -2.12 13.19
N LYS A 67 3.74 -2.76 13.48
CA LYS A 67 3.66 -3.87 14.45
C LYS A 67 4.57 -5.02 14.02
N TYR A 68 4.51 -5.41 12.75
CA TYR A 68 5.32 -6.50 12.21
C TYR A 68 6.82 -6.19 12.23
N ILE A 69 7.20 -4.94 11.89
CA ILE A 69 8.59 -4.46 11.97
C ILE A 69 9.07 -4.43 13.42
N LYS A 70 8.25 -3.96 14.37
CA LYS A 70 8.59 -3.93 15.80
C LYS A 70 8.80 -5.32 16.39
N SER A 71 8.21 -6.36 15.81
CA SER A 71 8.48 -7.76 16.16
C SER A 71 9.85 -8.28 15.69
N GLY A 72 10.68 -7.44 15.05
CA GLY A 72 12.03 -7.80 14.61
C GLY A 72 12.13 -8.22 13.13
N ASN A 73 11.03 -8.16 12.38
CA ASN A 73 11.02 -8.51 10.96
C ASN A 73 11.49 -7.35 10.07
N SER A 74 11.90 -7.68 8.85
CA SER A 74 12.32 -6.66 7.88
C SER A 74 11.12 -5.85 7.35
N HIS A 75 11.41 -4.68 6.77
CA HIS A 75 10.38 -3.88 6.11
C HIS A 75 9.77 -4.60 4.90
N GLU A 76 10.55 -5.42 4.20
CA GLU A 76 10.08 -6.20 3.04
C GLU A 76 9.11 -7.29 3.48
N ASP A 77 9.43 -8.02 4.55
CA ASP A 77 8.55 -9.04 5.10
C ASP A 77 7.24 -8.41 5.60
N ALA A 78 7.33 -7.26 6.25
CA ALA A 78 6.16 -6.49 6.67
C ALA A 78 5.32 -6.05 5.46
N TYR A 79 5.95 -5.63 4.37
CA TYR A 79 5.25 -5.26 3.14
C TYR A 79 4.52 -6.47 2.54
N MET A 80 5.18 -7.61 2.41
CA MET A 80 4.59 -8.83 1.86
C MET A 80 3.46 -9.35 2.75
N TYR A 81 3.67 -9.39 4.06
CA TYR A 81 2.65 -9.76 5.04
C TYR A 81 1.40 -8.89 4.91
N VAL A 82 1.58 -7.55 4.87
CA VAL A 82 0.46 -6.62 4.76
C VAL A 82 -0.22 -6.72 3.39
N LEU A 83 0.55 -6.89 2.32
CA LEU A 83 0.05 -7.11 0.96
C LEU A 83 -0.84 -8.35 0.90
N GLU A 84 -0.40 -9.48 1.44
CA GLU A 84 -1.10 -10.76 1.35
C GLU A 84 -2.33 -10.84 2.26
N ASN A 85 -2.29 -10.19 3.44
CA ASN A 85 -3.34 -10.35 4.45
C ASN A 85 -4.35 -9.20 4.52
N PHE A 86 -3.99 -7.98 4.08
CA PHE A 86 -4.82 -6.78 4.30
C PHE A 86 -5.19 -6.02 3.03
N THR A 87 -4.54 -6.30 1.89
CA THR A 87 -4.90 -5.68 0.60
C THR A 87 -5.79 -6.61 -0.22
N VAL A 88 -7.03 -6.16 -0.47
CA VAL A 88 -8.02 -6.94 -1.23
C VAL A 88 -8.28 -6.29 -2.58
N SER A 89 -8.19 -4.96 -2.65
CA SER A 89 -8.45 -4.18 -3.85
C SER A 89 -7.18 -3.56 -4.44
N SER A 90 -7.25 -3.16 -5.72
CA SER A 90 -6.18 -2.38 -6.36
C SER A 90 -5.91 -1.06 -5.63
N ASN A 91 -6.93 -0.46 -5.02
CA ASN A 91 -6.79 0.76 -4.24
C ASN A 91 -6.01 0.52 -2.94
N ASP A 92 -6.26 -0.59 -2.23
CA ASP A 92 -5.47 -0.98 -1.06
C ASP A 92 -3.99 -1.19 -1.41
N LYS A 93 -3.73 -1.80 -2.58
CA LYS A 93 -2.36 -1.99 -3.10
C LYS A 93 -1.70 -0.67 -3.43
N GLU A 94 -2.43 0.29 -4.01
CA GLU A 94 -1.90 1.64 -4.28
C GLU A 94 -1.56 2.37 -2.98
N ILE A 95 -2.44 2.30 -1.98
CA ILE A 95 -2.20 2.86 -0.64
C ILE A 95 -0.94 2.24 -0.04
N LEU A 96 -0.82 0.91 -0.04
CA LEU A 96 0.35 0.22 0.50
C LEU A 96 1.63 0.61 -0.26
N ASN A 97 1.59 0.66 -1.59
CA ASN A 97 2.72 1.10 -2.41
C ASN A 97 3.12 2.55 -2.16
N LYS A 98 2.19 3.41 -1.73
CA LYS A 98 2.51 4.80 -1.37
C LYS A 98 3.08 4.91 0.04
N LEU A 99 2.68 4.02 0.95
CA LEU A 99 3.25 3.93 2.30
C LEU A 99 4.70 3.43 2.28
N TYR A 100 5.08 2.65 1.27
CA TYR A 100 6.44 2.14 1.13
C TYR A 100 7.22 2.87 0.03
N ILE A 101 8.42 3.32 0.37
CA ILE A 101 9.32 4.01 -0.56
C ILE A 101 10.33 2.97 -1.06
N SER A 102 10.41 2.79 -2.37
CA SER A 102 11.50 2.02 -2.99
C SER A 102 12.79 2.84 -2.90
N LYS A 103 13.85 2.26 -2.32
CA LYS A 103 15.20 2.82 -2.34
C LYS A 103 16.06 2.15 -3.41
#